data_AF-A0A924YFF5-F1
#
_entry.id   AF-A0A924YFF5-F1
#
_cell.length_a   1.000
_cell.length_b   1.000
_cell.length_c   1.000
_cell.angle_alpha   90.00
_cell.angle_beta   90.00
_cell.angle_gamma   90.00
#
_symmetry.space_group_name_H-M   'P 1'
#
loop_
_entity.id
_entity.type
_entity.pdbx_description
1 polymer ?
#
loop_
_entity_poly.entity_id
_entity_poly.type
_entity_poly.pdbx_seq_one_letter_code
_entity_poly.pdbx_strand_id
1 'polypeptide(L)'
;MTAIGVFQLVSFMVVLLLLAKPLGTYMANVYEGKSIVNRVFGPFERVIYRLFGTREDVEMNWKTYALAFLFFNLIGLLVVYMLQRLQTSLPFNQGAAFLTTPMTPESAFNTAVSFASNTNWQGYGGETTMTYLTQMLGLTVQNFVSAACGMAVL
;
A
#
# COMPACT_ATOMS: atom_id res chain seq x y z
N MET A 1 15.00 -7.06 33.59
CA MET A 1 13.88 -6.32 32.97
C MET A 1 13.22 -5.47 34.05
N THR A 2 12.90 -4.21 33.78
CA THR A 2 12.20 -3.36 34.76
C THR A 2 10.72 -3.73 34.84
N ALA A 3 10.09 -3.59 36.02
CA ALA A 3 8.66 -3.90 36.20
C ALA A 3 7.75 -3.12 35.22
N ILE A 4 8.14 -1.89 34.88
CA ILE A 4 7.46 -1.04 33.89
C ILE A 4 7.50 -1.68 32.49
N GLY A 5 8.66 -2.20 32.07
CA GLY A 5 8.79 -2.84 30.75
C GLY A 5 7.95 -4.11 30.64
N VAL A 6 7.86 -4.91 31.70
CA VAL A 6 6.99 -6.09 31.75
C VAL A 6 5.52 -5.68 31.67
N PHE A 7 5.12 -4.66 32.44
CA PHE A 7 3.75 -4.15 32.40
C PHE A 7 3.35 -3.62 31.01
N GLN A 8 4.23 -2.86 30.35
CA GLN A 8 4.01 -2.35 28.98
C GLN A 8 3.89 -3.49 27.96
N LEU A 9 4.72 -4.53 28.05
CA LEU A 9 4.65 -5.66 27.13
C LEU A 9 3.34 -6.43 27.32
N VAL A 10 2.96 -6.71 28.56
CA VAL A 10 1.70 -7.41 28.86
C VAL A 10 0.50 -6.60 28.39
N SER A 11 0.46 -5.29 28.67
CA SER A 11 -0.66 -4.44 28.23
C SER A 11 -0.74 -4.36 26.72
N PHE A 12 0.38 -4.23 26.02
CA PHE A 12 0.43 -4.26 24.55
C PHE A 12 -0.09 -5.59 24.00
N MET A 13 0.35 -6.74 24.53
CA MET A 13 -0.12 -8.06 24.10
C MET A 13 -1.62 -8.24 24.32
N VAL A 14 -2.14 -7.80 25.47
CA VAL A 14 -3.59 -7.88 25.77
C VAL A 14 -4.38 -7.06 24.75
N VAL A 15 -4.01 -5.79 24.53
CA VAL A 15 -4.72 -4.93 23.57
C VAL A 15 -4.61 -5.49 22.15
N LEU A 16 -3.42 -5.95 21.74
CA LEU A 16 -3.18 -6.54 20.42
C LEU A 16 -4.11 -7.73 20.18
N LEU A 17 -4.18 -8.69 21.10
CA LEU A 17 -5.00 -9.89 20.94
C LEU A 17 -6.50 -9.58 20.97
N LEU A 18 -6.91 -8.61 21.80
CA LEU A 18 -8.30 -8.14 21.86
C LEU A 18 -8.76 -7.52 20.54
N LEU A 19 -7.88 -6.83 19.81
CA LEU A 19 -8.19 -6.23 18.50
C LEU A 19 -7.98 -7.20 17.34
N ALA A 20 -6.96 -8.06 17.40
CA ALA A 20 -6.63 -9.00 16.34
C ALA A 20 -7.73 -10.04 16.10
N LYS A 21 -8.34 -10.57 17.17
CA LYS A 21 -9.39 -11.61 17.06
C LYS A 21 -10.64 -11.14 16.29
N PRO A 22 -11.29 -10.00 16.64
CA PRO A 22 -12.45 -9.52 15.90
C PRO A 22 -12.09 -9.12 14.47
N LEU A 23 -10.94 -8.47 14.26
CA LEU A 23 -10.49 -8.09 12.92
C LEU A 23 -10.22 -9.31 12.04
N GLY A 24 -9.52 -10.32 12.56
CA GLY A 24 -9.22 -11.55 11.83
C GLY A 24 -10.48 -12.34 11.47
N THR A 25 -11.46 -12.40 12.38
CA THR A 25 -12.76 -13.05 12.11
C THR A 25 -13.53 -12.28 11.04
N TYR A 26 -13.50 -10.95 11.08
CA TYR A 26 -14.09 -10.11 10.05
C TYR A 26 -13.42 -10.34 8.68
N MET A 27 -12.09 -10.36 8.61
CA MET A 27 -11.34 -10.61 7.38
C MET A 27 -11.65 -11.98 6.79
N ALA A 28 -11.69 -13.03 7.61
CA ALA A 28 -12.07 -14.38 7.17
C ALA A 28 -13.49 -14.40 6.57
N ASN A 29 -14.47 -13.74 7.21
CA ASN A 29 -15.82 -13.63 6.67
C ASN A 29 -15.88 -12.85 5.35
N VAL A 30 -15.02 -11.84 5.17
CA VAL A 30 -14.93 -11.08 3.91
C VAL A 30 -14.36 -11.97 2.80
N TYR A 31 -13.27 -12.69 3.05
CA TYR A 31 -12.64 -13.58 2.07
C TYR A 31 -13.53 -14.77 1.68
N GLU A 32 -14.31 -15.31 2.63
CA GLU A 32 -15.24 -16.40 2.36
C GLU A 32 -16.58 -15.94 1.74
N GLY A 33 -16.77 -14.65 1.48
CA GLY A 33 -18.03 -14.15 0.91
C GLY A 33 -19.19 -14.02 1.91
N LYS A 34 -18.97 -14.29 3.21
CA LYS A 34 -20.01 -14.38 4.26
C LYS A 34 -20.32 -13.04 4.94
N SER A 35 -19.51 -12.01 4.72
CA SER A 35 -19.66 -10.70 5.36
C SER A 35 -20.87 -9.92 4.85
N ILE A 36 -21.53 -9.19 5.76
CA ILE A 36 -22.61 -8.24 5.41
C ILE A 36 -22.09 -7.17 4.44
N VAL A 37 -20.81 -6.80 4.56
CA VAL A 37 -20.16 -5.81 3.70
C VAL A 37 -20.21 -6.26 2.23
N ASN A 38 -19.90 -7.53 1.95
CA ASN A 38 -19.94 -8.06 0.59
C ASN A 38 -21.36 -8.01 0.01
N ARG A 39 -22.40 -8.19 0.84
CA ARG A 39 -23.79 -8.11 0.40
C ARG A 39 -24.23 -6.67 0.10
N VAL A 40 -23.78 -5.71 0.91
CA VAL A 40 -24.14 -4.28 0.76
C VAL A 40 -23.34 -3.63 -0.38
N PHE A 41 -22.04 -3.91 -0.46
CA PHE A 41 -21.14 -3.31 -1.44
C PHE A 41 -20.98 -4.11 -2.74
N GLY A 42 -21.47 -5.36 -2.79
CA GLY A 42 -21.41 -6.20 -3.99
C GLY A 42 -21.96 -5.55 -5.28
N PRO A 43 -23.06 -4.77 -5.26
CA PRO A 43 -23.50 -4.04 -6.45
C PRO A 43 -22.48 -3.00 -6.94
N PHE A 44 -21.79 -2.32 -6.03
CA PHE A 44 -20.74 -1.36 -6.36
C PHE A 44 -19.50 -2.06 -6.88
N GLU A 45 -19.11 -3.20 -6.29
CA GLU A 45 -18.03 -4.04 -6.79
C GLU A 45 -18.28 -4.49 -8.23
N ARG A 46 -19.48 -4.96 -8.56
CA ARG A 46 -19.81 -5.36 -9.94
C ARG A 46 -19.73 -4.22 -10.94
N VAL A 47 -20.04 -2.98 -10.53
CA VAL A 47 -19.85 -1.80 -11.38
C VAL A 47 -18.37 -1.56 -11.62
N ILE A 48 -17.53 -1.62 -10.58
CA ILE A 48 -16.08 -1.48 -10.68
C ILE A 48 -15.50 -2.58 -11.58
N TYR A 49 -15.84 -3.84 -11.34
CA TYR A 49 -15.40 -4.97 -12.16
C TYR A 49 -15.79 -4.79 -13.63
N ARG A 50 -17.02 -4.33 -13.91
CA ARG A 50 -17.44 -4.05 -15.29
C ARG A 50 -16.64 -2.92 -15.94
N LEU A 51 -16.34 -1.85 -15.20
CA LEU A 51 -15.53 -0.74 -15.70
C LEU A 51 -14.09 -1.17 -16.03
N PHE A 52 -13.50 -2.05 -15.22
CA PHE A 52 -12.15 -2.57 -15.44
C PHE A 52 -12.10 -3.86 -16.28
N GLY A 53 -13.25 -4.37 -16.75
CA GLY A 53 -13.34 -5.62 -17.51
C GLY A 53 -13.00 -6.88 -16.70
N THR A 54 -12.99 -6.79 -15.38
CA THR A 54 -12.73 -7.91 -14.46
C THR A 54 -13.95 -8.82 -14.41
N ARG A 55 -13.71 -10.13 -14.54
CA ARG A 55 -14.72 -11.18 -14.46
C ARG A 55 -14.57 -11.92 -13.14
N GLU A 56 -15.52 -11.72 -12.23
CA GLU A 56 -15.55 -12.35 -10.90
C GLU A 56 -15.77 -13.87 -10.96
N ASP A 57 -16.32 -14.37 -12.08
CA ASP A 57 -16.63 -15.77 -12.35
C ASP A 57 -15.43 -16.59 -12.86
N VAL A 58 -14.30 -15.94 -13.14
CA VAL A 58 -13.11 -16.59 -13.73
C VAL A 58 -12.02 -16.71 -12.68
N GLU A 59 -11.74 -17.94 -12.24
CA GLU A 59 -10.60 -18.22 -11.36
C GLU A 59 -9.27 -18.10 -12.11
N MET A 60 -8.27 -17.52 -11.44
CA MET A 60 -6.89 -17.47 -11.95
C MET A 60 -6.12 -18.70 -11.52
N ASN A 61 -5.43 -19.35 -12.47
CA ASN A 61 -4.38 -20.30 -12.10
C ASN A 61 -3.19 -19.57 -11.46
N TRP A 62 -2.33 -20.31 -10.76
CA TRP A 62 -1.20 -19.73 -10.02
C TRP A 62 -0.22 -18.94 -10.90
N LYS A 63 -0.02 -19.34 -12.17
CA LYS A 63 0.90 -18.63 -13.10
C LYS A 63 0.33 -17.28 -13.48
N THR A 64 -0.96 -17.25 -13.85
CA THR A 64 -1.68 -16.02 -14.17
C THR A 64 -1.69 -15.10 -12.96
N TYR A 65 -1.95 -15.64 -11.77
CA TYR A 65 -1.96 -14.88 -10.52
C TYR A 65 -0.59 -14.26 -10.20
N ALA A 66 0.48 -15.06 -10.26
CA ALA A 66 1.83 -14.59 -10.01
C ALA A 66 2.27 -13.52 -11.03
N LEU A 67 1.94 -13.71 -12.32
CA LEU A 67 2.22 -12.71 -13.34
C LEU A 67 1.43 -11.42 -13.10
N ALA A 68 0.14 -11.51 -12.79
CA ALA A 68 -0.69 -10.34 -12.49
C ALA A 68 -0.13 -9.55 -11.29
N PHE A 69 0.26 -10.25 -10.23
CA PHE A 69 0.92 -9.68 -9.06
C PHE A 69 2.23 -8.96 -9.43
N LEU A 70 3.10 -9.60 -10.22
CA LEU A 70 4.38 -9.03 -10.62
C LEU A 70 4.20 -7.79 -11.51
N PHE A 71 3.30 -7.86 -12.49
CA PHE A 71 3.02 -6.71 -13.36
C PHE A 71 2.39 -5.55 -12.59
N PHE A 72 1.48 -5.83 -11.67
CA PHE A 72 0.85 -4.79 -10.85
C PHE A 72 1.90 -4.04 -10.01
N ASN A 73 2.78 -4.78 -9.32
CA ASN A 73 3.86 -4.19 -8.53
C ASN A 73 4.88 -3.43 -9.41
N LEU A 74 5.23 -3.98 -10.58
CA LEU A 74 6.14 -3.33 -11.52
C LEU A 74 5.55 -1.99 -12.02
N ILE A 75 4.28 -1.96 -12.40
CA ILE A 75 3.60 -0.74 -12.84
C ILE A 75 3.59 0.27 -11.68
N GLY A 76 3.23 -0.15 -10.48
CA GLY A 76 3.23 0.71 -9.29
C GLY A 76 4.60 1.32 -9.00
N LEU A 77 5.67 0.51 -9.09
CA LEU A 77 7.05 0.97 -8.95
C LEU A 77 7.39 2.02 -10.01
N LEU A 78 7.07 1.77 -11.28
CA LEU A 78 7.35 2.69 -12.38
C LEU A 78 6.59 4.02 -12.22
N VAL A 79 5.32 3.98 -11.79
CA VAL A 79 4.53 5.18 -11.51
C VAL A 79 5.19 6.02 -10.42
N VAL A 80 5.58 5.40 -9.31
CA VAL A 80 6.21 6.10 -8.18
C VAL A 80 7.59 6.65 -8.55
N TYR A 81 8.36 5.90 -9.35
CA TYR A 81 9.62 6.38 -9.90
C TYR A 81 9.40 7.62 -10.76
N MET A 82 8.48 7.58 -11.73
CA MET A 82 8.17 8.72 -12.58
C MET A 82 7.65 9.92 -11.80
N LEU A 83 6.76 9.71 -10.82
CA LEU A 83 6.26 10.79 -9.95
C LEU A 83 7.39 11.49 -9.20
N GLN A 84 8.35 10.74 -8.66
CA GLN A 84 9.51 11.30 -7.96
C GLN A 84 10.46 12.04 -8.91
N ARG A 85 10.67 11.52 -10.12
CA ARG A 85 11.54 12.16 -11.14
C ARG A 85 10.94 13.44 -11.71
N LEU A 86 9.62 13.49 -11.82
CA LEU A 86 8.88 14.61 -12.40
C LEU A 86 8.30 15.57 -11.36
N GLN A 87 8.53 15.33 -10.06
CA GLN A 87 7.85 16.03 -8.96
C GLN A 87 7.93 17.56 -9.03
N THR A 88 9.04 18.11 -9.53
CA THR A 88 9.26 19.56 -9.64
C THR A 88 8.44 20.18 -10.76
N SER A 89 8.10 19.39 -11.79
CA SER A 89 7.38 19.82 -12.99
C SER A 89 5.87 19.52 -12.93
N LEU A 90 5.42 18.77 -11.93
CA LEU A 90 4.00 18.44 -11.78
C LEU A 90 3.19 19.66 -11.28
N PRO A 91 1.95 19.84 -11.76
CA PRO A 91 1.03 20.79 -11.15
C PRO A 91 0.73 20.37 -9.71
N PHE A 92 0.51 21.33 -8.81
CA PHE A 92 0.29 21.10 -7.36
C PHE A 92 1.51 20.58 -6.59
N ASN A 93 2.72 21.00 -6.97
CA ASN A 93 3.98 20.71 -6.27
C ASN A 93 4.13 21.46 -4.92
N GLN A 94 3.10 21.46 -4.08
CA GLN A 94 3.15 22.05 -2.74
C GLN A 94 4.35 21.48 -1.97
N GLY A 95 5.09 22.37 -1.33
CA GLY A 95 6.36 22.04 -0.68
C GLY A 95 7.60 22.11 -1.56
N ALA A 96 7.46 22.39 -2.87
CA ALA A 96 8.61 22.57 -3.78
C ALA A 96 9.61 23.64 -3.31
N ALA A 97 9.14 24.69 -2.62
CA ALA A 97 9.98 25.74 -2.07
C ALA A 97 10.89 25.27 -0.92
N PHE A 98 10.56 24.16 -0.26
CA PHE A 98 11.36 23.56 0.83
C PHE A 98 12.35 22.51 0.33
N LEU A 99 12.36 22.23 -0.98
CA LEU A 99 13.28 21.25 -1.57
C LEU A 99 14.70 21.81 -1.60
N THR A 100 15.52 21.36 -0.67
CA THR A 100 16.96 21.69 -0.61
C THR A 100 17.83 20.61 -1.20
N THR A 101 17.28 19.39 -1.36
CA THR A 101 18.01 18.22 -1.85
C THR A 101 17.34 17.69 -3.12
N PRO A 102 18.08 17.56 -4.23
CA PRO A 102 17.50 17.01 -5.44
C PRO A 102 17.20 15.52 -5.27
N MET A 103 16.04 15.09 -5.74
CA MET A 103 15.76 13.67 -5.89
C MET A 103 16.62 13.09 -7.00
N THR A 104 17.62 12.27 -6.67
CA THR A 104 18.48 11.62 -7.68
C THR A 104 17.80 10.38 -8.28
N PRO A 105 18.21 9.90 -9.46
CA PRO A 105 17.65 8.67 -10.05
C PRO A 105 17.77 7.45 -9.15
N GLU A 106 18.91 7.32 -8.46
CA GLU A 106 19.20 6.20 -7.55
C GLU A 106 18.29 6.25 -6.32
N SER A 107 18.12 7.44 -5.73
CA SER A 107 17.20 7.64 -4.60
C SER A 107 15.75 7.40 -4.99
N ALA A 108 15.33 7.87 -6.17
CA ALA A 108 13.98 7.67 -6.68
C ALA A 108 13.69 6.18 -6.91
N PHE A 109 14.65 5.45 -7.50
CA PHE A 109 14.55 4.02 -7.74
C PHE A 109 14.51 3.22 -6.43
N ASN A 110 15.44 3.49 -5.51
CA ASN A 110 15.47 2.83 -4.21
C ASN A 110 14.16 3.04 -3.44
N THR A 111 13.64 4.27 -3.43
CA THR A 111 12.37 4.58 -2.77
C THR A 111 11.20 3.90 -3.44
N ALA A 112 11.13 3.90 -4.78
CA ALA A 112 10.06 3.24 -5.51
C ALA A 112 10.03 1.73 -5.25
N VAL A 113 11.20 1.06 -5.29
CA VAL A 113 11.33 -0.36 -4.93
C VAL A 113 10.90 -0.59 -3.49
N SER A 114 11.31 0.28 -2.58
CA SER A 114 11.06 0.08 -1.16
C SER A 114 9.58 0.16 -0.78
N PHE A 115 8.85 1.11 -1.38
CA PHE A 115 7.41 1.23 -1.16
C PHE A 115 6.62 0.16 -1.92
N ALA A 116 7.03 -0.22 -3.14
CA ALA A 116 6.39 -1.33 -3.85
C ALA A 116 6.58 -2.68 -3.13
N SER A 117 7.70 -2.86 -2.43
CA SER A 117 8.00 -4.05 -1.62
C SER A 117 7.48 -3.97 -0.18
N ASN A 118 6.66 -2.96 0.15
CA ASN A 118 6.12 -2.74 1.50
C ASN A 118 7.20 -2.64 2.60
N THR A 119 8.42 -2.24 2.24
CA THR A 119 9.56 -2.10 3.16
C THR A 119 9.64 -0.70 3.74
N ASN A 120 9.31 0.32 2.93
CA ASN A 120 9.26 1.73 3.33
C ASN A 120 10.58 2.28 3.90
N TRP A 121 11.71 1.81 3.37
CA TRP A 121 13.03 2.36 3.59
C TRP A 121 13.12 3.81 3.10
N GLN A 122 13.75 4.66 3.90
CA GLN A 122 13.88 6.09 3.65
C GLN A 122 15.35 6.50 3.79
N GLY A 123 15.99 6.70 2.63
CA GLY A 123 17.36 7.23 2.52
C GLY A 123 17.39 8.72 2.13
N TYR A 124 16.31 9.45 2.35
CA TYR A 124 16.12 10.85 1.94
C TYR A 124 15.43 11.64 3.06
N GLY A 125 15.59 12.96 3.08
CA GLY A 125 14.82 13.83 3.96
C GLY A 125 13.43 14.09 3.38
N GLY A 126 12.38 13.60 4.03
CA GLY A 126 11.01 13.67 3.50
C GLY A 126 10.56 15.10 3.20
N GLU A 127 10.88 16.04 4.08
CA GLU A 127 10.51 17.46 3.95
C GLU A 127 11.40 18.22 2.95
N THR A 128 12.62 17.73 2.70
CA THR A 128 13.64 18.42 1.91
C THR A 128 13.84 17.86 0.51
N THR A 129 13.29 16.68 0.21
CA THR A 129 13.53 15.93 -1.03
C THR A 129 12.23 15.57 -1.77
N MET A 130 11.06 15.68 -1.13
CA MET A 130 9.77 15.31 -1.73
C MET A 130 8.68 16.38 -1.58
N THR A 131 7.94 16.62 -2.66
CA THR A 131 6.70 17.40 -2.62
C THR A 131 5.57 16.63 -1.94
N TYR A 132 4.58 17.34 -1.42
CA TYR A 132 3.40 16.73 -0.80
C TYR A 132 2.60 15.89 -1.78
N LEU A 133 2.56 16.28 -3.05
CA LEU A 133 1.91 15.51 -4.11
C LEU A 133 2.55 14.13 -4.28
N THR A 134 3.88 14.06 -4.29
CA THR A 134 4.62 12.80 -4.40
C THR A 134 4.38 11.91 -3.19
N GLN A 135 4.33 12.48 -1.98
CA GLN A 135 4.03 11.73 -0.76
C GLN A 135 2.59 11.20 -0.76
N MET A 136 1.63 12.01 -1.20
CA MET A 136 0.21 11.66 -1.24
C MET A 136 -0.10 10.64 -2.36
N LEU A 137 0.26 10.92 -3.60
CA LEU A 137 -0.10 10.06 -4.74
C LEU A 137 0.87 8.91 -4.98
N GLY A 138 2.13 9.05 -4.58
CA GLY A 138 3.12 7.99 -4.72
C GLY A 138 3.15 7.10 -3.50
N LEU A 139 3.68 7.63 -2.40
CA LEU A 139 4.01 6.84 -1.21
C LEU A 139 2.77 6.31 -0.50
N THR A 140 1.77 7.16 -0.29
CA THR A 140 0.54 6.75 0.42
C THR A 140 -0.23 5.70 -0.37
N VAL A 141 -0.37 5.87 -1.70
CA VAL A 141 -1.01 4.86 -2.55
C VAL A 141 -0.26 3.53 -2.46
N GLN A 142 1.08 3.53 -2.51
CA GLN A 142 1.86 2.30 -2.33
C GLN A 142 1.67 1.63 -0.98
N ASN A 143 1.50 2.39 0.11
CA ASN A 143 1.21 1.81 1.43
C ASN A 143 -0.10 1.00 1.42
N PHE A 144 -1.09 1.41 0.63
CA PHE A 144 -2.32 0.63 0.46
C PHE A 144 -2.12 -0.55 -0.47
N VAL A 145 -1.57 -0.31 -1.67
CA VAL A 145 -1.59 -1.35 -2.71
C VAL A 145 -0.54 -2.44 -2.46
N SER A 146 0.59 -2.13 -1.83
CA SER A 146 1.61 -3.14 -1.48
C SER A 146 1.13 -4.04 -0.33
N ALA A 147 0.44 -3.48 0.68
CA ALA A 147 -0.22 -4.24 1.73
C ALA A 147 -1.35 -5.12 1.16
N ALA A 148 -2.19 -4.58 0.27
CA ALA A 148 -3.24 -5.33 -0.40
C ALA A 148 -2.67 -6.50 -1.23
N CYS A 149 -1.57 -6.28 -1.95
CA CYS A 149 -0.85 -7.31 -2.68
C CYS A 149 -0.37 -8.43 -1.74
N GLY A 150 0.21 -8.08 -0.60
CA GLY A 150 0.61 -9.06 0.42
C GLY A 150 -0.57 -9.88 0.93
N MET A 151 -1.69 -9.21 1.24
CA MET A 151 -2.92 -9.88 1.69
C MET A 151 -3.54 -10.78 0.62
N ALA A 152 -3.41 -10.42 -0.65
CA ALA A 152 -3.96 -11.21 -1.74
C ALA A 152 -3.16 -12.52 -1.97
N VAL A 153 -1.88 -12.57 -1.59
CA VAL A 153 -1.02 -13.76 -1.76
C VAL A 153 -1.20 -14.79 -0.62
N LEU A 154 -1.71 -14.37 0.54
CA LEU A 154 -1.96 -15.22 1.71
C LEU A 154 -3.08 -16.24 1.47
#